data_AF-A0ABD7AAD6-F1
#
_entry.id   AF-A0ABD7AAD6-F1
#
_cell.length_a   1.000
_cell.length_b   1.000
_cell.length_c   1.000
_cell.angle_alpha   90.00
_cell.angle_beta   90.00
_cell.angle_gamma   90.00
#
_symmetry.space_group_name_H-M   'P 1'
#
loop_
_entity.id
_entity.type
_entity.pdbx_description
1 polymer ?
#
loop_
_entity_poly.entity_id
_entity_poly.type
_entity_poly.pdbx_seq_one_letter_code
_entity_poly.pdbx_strand_id
1 'polypeptide(L)'
;MNKAKASQDAKILFNQAKPAISKYVALIACNTPTKQLAAYSDPDSIEPNGLGMPQHNMSHHKSGCLNVLRIERIKKLAANTVEFQAVYISPQSEEVVRKTHHAIKQPSGDWLFDFWGL
;
A
#
# COMPACT_ATOMS: atom_id res chain seq x y z
N MET A 1 18.81 -14.78 19.03
CA MET A 1 17.48 -14.28 18.56
C MET A 1 17.37 -12.83 19.01
N ASN A 2 17.72 -11.89 18.14
CA ASN A 2 18.01 -10.51 18.55
C ASN A 2 16.74 -9.75 18.98
N LYS A 3 16.82 -9.16 20.17
CA LYS A 3 15.77 -8.39 20.83
C LYS A 3 15.29 -7.25 19.94
N ALA A 4 13.98 -7.23 19.71
CA ALA A 4 13.27 -6.33 18.82
C ALA A 4 13.48 -4.85 19.18
N LYS A 5 14.30 -4.16 18.39
CA LYS A 5 14.31 -2.70 18.21
C LYS A 5 13.25 -2.29 17.15
N ALA A 6 12.15 -3.05 17.07
CA ALA A 6 11.26 -3.12 15.92
C ALA A 6 10.44 -1.84 15.64
N SER A 7 10.34 -0.89 16.58
CA SER A 7 9.56 0.33 16.37
C SER A 7 10.34 1.46 15.69
N GLN A 8 11.64 1.62 15.98
CA GLN A 8 12.41 2.75 15.46
C GLN A 8 12.93 2.49 14.05
N ASP A 9 13.41 1.27 13.79
CA ASP A 9 13.86 0.86 12.46
C ASP A 9 12.70 0.83 11.45
N ALA A 10 11.51 0.42 11.89
CA ALA A 10 10.30 0.46 11.07
C ALA A 10 9.90 1.89 10.72
N LYS A 11 9.94 2.81 11.69
CA LYS A 11 9.67 4.24 11.45
C LYS A 11 10.66 4.86 10.48
N ILE A 12 11.96 4.57 10.61
CA ILE A 12 12.99 5.08 9.70
C ILE A 12 12.73 4.58 8.28
N LEU A 13 12.53 3.27 8.11
CA LEU A 13 12.31 2.67 6.79
C LEU A 13 10.99 3.17 6.16
N PHE A 14 9.92 3.27 6.94
CA PHE A 14 8.65 3.85 6.51
C PHE A 14 8.80 5.31 6.07
N ASN A 15 9.53 6.13 6.82
CA ASN A 15 9.76 7.53 6.46
C ASN A 15 10.54 7.67 5.15
N GLN A 16 11.46 6.75 4.85
CA GLN A 16 12.12 6.70 3.53
C GLN A 16 11.15 6.33 2.41
N ALA A 17 10.23 5.40 2.67
CA ALA A 17 9.22 4.95 1.71
C ALA A 17 8.05 5.94 1.54
N LYS A 18 7.84 6.85 2.49
CA LYS A 18 6.65 7.71 2.61
C LYS A 18 6.27 8.42 1.29
N PRO A 19 7.20 9.05 0.53
CA PRO A 19 6.82 9.68 -0.73
C PRO A 19 6.27 8.70 -1.77
N ALA A 20 6.83 7.48 -1.85
CA ALA A 20 6.35 6.43 -2.75
C ALA A 20 5.02 5.85 -2.26
N ILE A 21 4.90 5.58 -0.95
CA ILE A 21 3.66 5.10 -0.31
C ILE A 21 2.52 6.07 -0.60
N SER A 22 2.71 7.37 -0.38
CA SER A 22 1.66 8.39 -0.60
C SER A 22 1.15 8.41 -2.04
N LYS A 23 2.05 8.30 -3.03
CA LYS A 23 1.65 8.23 -4.44
C LYS A 23 0.91 6.93 -4.74
N TYR A 24 1.44 5.81 -4.27
CA TYR A 24 0.87 4.48 -4.47
C TYR A 24 -0.55 4.38 -3.89
N VAL A 25 -0.76 4.70 -2.61
CA VAL A 25 -2.08 4.58 -1.98
C VAL A 25 -3.11 5.55 -2.56
N ALA A 26 -2.68 6.70 -3.09
CA ALA A 26 -3.58 7.61 -3.80
C ALA A 26 -4.08 7.00 -5.12
N LEU A 27 -3.21 6.31 -5.87
CA LEU A 27 -3.61 5.60 -7.09
C LEU A 27 -4.56 4.44 -6.78
N ILE A 28 -4.29 3.68 -5.71
CA ILE A 28 -5.19 2.61 -5.22
C ILE A 28 -6.54 3.18 -4.79
N ALA A 29 -6.55 4.29 -4.05
CA ALA A 29 -7.78 4.98 -3.65
C ALA A 29 -8.64 5.43 -4.84
N CYS A 30 -8.03 5.66 -6.00
CA CYS A 30 -8.72 6.06 -7.22
C CYS A 30 -9.03 4.91 -8.19
N ASN A 31 -8.88 3.64 -7.76
CA ASN A 31 -9.14 2.47 -8.60
C ASN A 31 -8.36 2.53 -9.93
N THR A 32 -7.11 2.99 -9.85
CA THR A 32 -6.27 3.25 -11.04
C THR A 32 -6.06 1.96 -11.84
N PRO A 33 -6.11 2.00 -13.19
CA PRO A 33 -5.87 0.82 -14.02
C PRO A 33 -4.49 0.19 -13.76
N THR A 34 -4.44 -1.15 -13.78
CA THR A 34 -3.23 -1.95 -13.51
C THR A 34 -2.00 -1.49 -14.31
N LYS A 35 -2.19 -1.05 -15.58
CA LYS A 35 -1.09 -0.56 -16.42
C LYS A 35 -0.33 0.62 -15.83
N GLN A 36 -1.01 1.54 -15.13
CA GLN A 36 -0.35 2.66 -14.48
C GLN A 36 0.30 2.24 -13.16
N LEU A 37 -0.26 1.23 -12.49
CA LEU A 37 0.29 0.67 -11.26
C LEU A 37 1.51 -0.22 -11.52
N ALA A 38 1.69 -0.73 -12.75
CA ALA A 38 2.85 -1.54 -13.13
C ALA A 38 4.21 -0.86 -12.88
N ALA A 39 4.25 0.48 -12.80
CA ALA A 39 5.46 1.23 -12.41
C ALA A 39 5.91 0.97 -10.95
N TYR A 40 5.03 0.39 -10.14
CA TYR A 40 5.28 0.03 -8.74
C TYR A 40 5.52 -1.47 -8.55
N SER A 41 5.68 -2.23 -9.63
CA SER A 41 6.04 -3.65 -9.62
C SER A 41 7.27 -3.94 -10.43
N ASP A 42 7.85 -5.11 -10.20
CA ASP A 42 8.92 -5.63 -11.03
C ASP A 42 8.37 -5.93 -12.44
N PRO A 43 9.02 -5.44 -13.52
CA PRO A 43 8.56 -5.64 -14.89
C PRO A 43 8.53 -7.12 -15.30
N ASP A 44 9.31 -7.97 -14.64
CA ASP A 44 9.39 -9.42 -14.89
C ASP A 44 8.41 -10.23 -14.01
N SER A 45 7.66 -9.57 -13.10
CA SER A 45 6.67 -10.23 -12.25
C SER A 45 5.43 -10.66 -13.04
N ILE A 46 5.10 -11.95 -12.98
CA ILE A 46 4.00 -12.60 -13.74
C ILE A 46 2.75 -12.94 -12.90
N GLU A 47 2.68 -12.56 -11.62
CA GLU A 47 1.59 -12.96 -10.72
C GLU A 47 0.99 -11.80 -9.89
N PRO A 48 -0.33 -11.81 -9.64
CA PRO A 48 -1.43 -11.96 -10.59
C PRO A 48 -2.32 -10.70 -10.70
N ASN A 49 -3.07 -10.72 -11.79
CA ASN A 49 -4.22 -9.87 -12.10
C ASN A 49 -5.27 -9.89 -10.97
N GLY A 50 -5.41 -8.75 -10.30
CA GLY A 50 -6.45 -8.53 -9.31
C GLY A 50 -5.93 -7.69 -8.17
N LEU A 51 -5.59 -6.42 -8.46
CA LEU A 51 -5.44 -5.44 -7.41
C LEU A 51 -6.70 -5.53 -6.55
N GLY A 52 -6.54 -5.97 -5.30
CA GLY A 52 -7.64 -6.11 -4.35
C GLY A 52 -8.13 -4.72 -3.94
N MET A 53 -8.69 -3.99 -4.90
CA MET A 53 -8.99 -2.58 -4.84
C MET A 53 -9.98 -2.33 -3.70
N PRO A 54 -9.74 -1.34 -2.83
CA PRO A 54 -10.55 -1.12 -1.64
C PRO A 54 -12.04 -0.91 -1.95
N GLN A 55 -12.36 -0.37 -3.13
CA GLN A 55 -13.71 -0.12 -3.62
C GLN A 55 -14.51 -1.41 -3.78
N HIS A 56 -13.87 -2.53 -4.16
CA HIS A 56 -14.55 -3.82 -4.33
C HIS A 56 -15.03 -4.43 -3.01
N ASN A 57 -14.62 -3.87 -1.87
CA ASN A 57 -15.07 -4.27 -0.55
C ASN A 57 -16.06 -3.27 0.09
N MET A 58 -16.62 -2.36 -0.71
CA MET A 58 -17.61 -1.38 -0.28
C MET A 58 -18.90 -1.55 -1.11
N SER A 59 -19.99 -1.95 -0.45
CA SER A 59 -21.25 -2.29 -1.11
C SER A 59 -22.05 -1.05 -1.52
N HIS A 60 -21.81 0.10 -0.89
CA HIS A 60 -22.55 1.34 -1.10
C HIS A 60 -21.70 2.46 -1.72
N HIS A 61 -20.42 2.20 -2.01
CA HIS A 61 -19.58 3.10 -2.79
C HIS A 61 -19.95 3.02 -4.27
N LYS A 62 -20.33 4.15 -4.87
CA LYS A 62 -20.89 4.15 -6.23
C LYS A 62 -19.82 4.39 -7.30
N SER A 63 -18.92 5.35 -7.07
CA SER A 63 -17.91 5.74 -8.06
C SER A 63 -16.86 6.68 -7.48
N GLY A 64 -15.78 6.93 -8.24
CA GLY A 64 -14.77 7.92 -7.89
C GLY A 64 -13.70 7.41 -6.92
N CYS A 65 -12.89 8.33 -6.41
CA CYS A 65 -11.83 7.98 -5.47
C CYS A 65 -12.36 7.88 -4.03
N LEU A 66 -11.72 7.02 -3.26
CA LEU A 66 -11.81 6.99 -1.80
C LEU A 66 -10.89 8.05 -1.20
N ASN A 67 -11.13 8.41 0.06
CA ASN A 67 -10.18 9.16 0.86
C ASN A 67 -9.27 8.19 1.63
N VAL A 68 -7.97 8.48 1.68
CA VAL A 68 -7.04 7.79 2.58
C VAL A 68 -7.16 8.44 3.96
N LEU A 69 -7.83 7.76 4.89
CA LEU A 69 -8.09 8.29 6.22
C LEU A 69 -6.81 8.31 7.07
N ARG A 70 -6.02 7.23 7.03
CA ARG A 70 -4.73 7.11 7.73
C ARG A 70 -3.94 5.89 7.26
N ILE A 71 -2.65 5.90 7.61
CA ILE A 71 -1.79 4.72 7.58
C ILE A 71 -1.55 4.25 9.01
N GLU A 72 -1.73 2.95 9.26
CA GLU A 72 -1.56 2.33 10.58
C GLU A 72 -0.76 1.01 10.51
N ARG A 73 -0.51 0.37 11.65
CA ARG A 73 0.15 -0.95 11.77
C ARG A 73 1.48 -1.09 11.00
N ILE A 74 2.32 -0.06 11.05
CA ILE A 74 3.62 -0.06 10.36
C ILE A 74 4.58 -1.05 11.03
N LYS A 75 5.14 -1.97 10.25
CA LYS A 75 6.05 -3.02 10.73
C LYS A 75 7.19 -3.26 9.75
N LYS A 76 8.42 -3.32 10.25
CA LYS A 76 9.57 -3.76 9.44
C LYS A 76 9.54 -5.28 9.31
N LEU A 77 9.47 -5.79 8.08
CA LEU A 77 9.51 -7.23 7.81
C LEU A 77 10.92 -7.72 7.44
N ALA A 78 11.67 -6.90 6.71
CA ALA A 78 13.04 -7.18 6.30
C ALA A 78 13.89 -5.90 6.34
N ALA A 79 15.18 -6.01 6.02
CA ALA A 79 16.07 -4.84 5.96
C ALA A 79 15.55 -3.76 4.99
N ASN A 80 14.93 -4.18 3.90
CA ASN A 80 14.41 -3.34 2.81
C ASN A 80 12.88 -3.34 2.69
N THR A 81 12.15 -4.04 3.57
CA THR A 81 10.69 -4.21 3.46
C THR A 81 9.96 -3.69 4.68
N VAL A 82 8.96 -2.85 4.45
CA VAL A 82 8.03 -2.36 5.47
C VAL A 82 6.59 -2.70 5.09
N GLU A 83 5.88 -3.35 6.01
CA GLU A 83 4.43 -3.55 5.98
C GLU A 83 3.73 -2.33 6.58
N PHE A 84 2.60 -1.94 6.01
CA PHE A 84 1.73 -0.90 6.53
C PHE A 84 0.28 -1.15 6.13
N GLN A 85 -0.68 -0.66 6.92
CA GLN A 85 -2.10 -0.77 6.60
C GLN A 85 -2.65 0.58 6.20
N ALA A 86 -3.21 0.68 5.00
CA ALA A 86 -3.95 1.85 4.55
C ALA A 86 -5.44 1.70 4.90
N VAL A 87 -6.00 2.74 5.51
CA VAL A 87 -7.43 2.82 5.84
C VAL A 87 -8.08 3.77 4.85
N TYR A 88 -9.02 3.26 4.05
CA TYR A 88 -9.75 4.04 3.06
C TYR A 88 -11.19 4.26 3.52
N ILE A 89 -11.77 5.41 3.19
CA ILE A 89 -13.17 5.74 3.46
C ILE A 89 -13.84 6.23 2.19
N SER A 90 -15.05 5.74 1.91
CA SER A 90 -15.90 6.26 0.84
C SER A 90 -16.45 7.63 1.24
N PRO A 91 -16.23 8.70 0.44
CA PRO A 91 -16.83 10.01 0.73
C PRO A 91 -18.35 10.03 0.52
N GLN A 92 -18.93 8.98 -0.08
CA GLN A 92 -20.35 8.90 -0.42
C GLN A 92 -21.16 8.07 0.57
N SER A 93 -20.56 7.03 1.13
CA SER A 93 -21.22 6.04 1.99
C SER A 93 -20.59 5.92 3.38
N GLU A 94 -19.47 6.60 3.62
CA GLU A 94 -18.65 6.48 4.85
C GLU A 94 -18.16 5.06 5.17
N GLU A 95 -18.32 4.11 4.25
CA GLU A 95 -17.78 2.76 4.38
C GLU A 95 -16.26 2.80 4.49
N VAL A 96 -15.74 2.02 5.42
CA VAL A 96 -14.31 1.94 5.72
C VAL A 96 -13.79 0.55 5.37
N VAL A 97 -12.70 0.51 4.60
CA VAL A 97 -11.94 -0.72 4.35
C VAL A 97 -10.48 -0.51 4.71
N ARG A 98 -9.82 -1.60 5.08
CA ARG A 98 -8.39 -1.65 5.37
C ARG A 98 -7.70 -2.56 4.36
N LYS A 99 -6.51 -2.16 3.91
CA LYS A 99 -5.65 -2.98 3.06
C LYS A 99 -4.23 -2.97 3.59
N THR A 100 -3.65 -4.15 3.77
CA THR A 100 -2.27 -4.31 4.19
C THR A 100 -1.36 -4.32 2.97
N HIS A 101 -0.33 -3.49 2.95
CA HIS A 101 0.58 -3.35 1.83
C HIS A 101 2.02 -3.48 2.31
N HIS A 102 2.90 -3.87 1.41
CA HIS A 102 4.33 -3.95 1.61
C HIS A 102 5.04 -2.99 0.66
N ALA A 103 5.91 -2.14 1.20
CA ALA A 103 6.85 -1.36 0.40
C ALA A 103 8.24 -2.02 0.47
N ILE A 104 8.81 -2.33 -0.69
CA ILE A 104 10.05 -3.08 -0.85
C ILE A 104 11.06 -2.20 -1.59
N LYS A 105 12.13 -1.80 -0.89
CA LYS A 105 13.21 -1.00 -1.46
C LYS A 105 14.07 -1.85 -2.39
N GLN A 106 14.21 -1.40 -3.63
CA GLN A 106 15.04 -2.00 -4.65
C GLN A 106 16.50 -1.55 -4.52
N PRO A 107 17.46 -2.31 -5.09
CA PRO A 107 18.86 -1.89 -5.18
C PRO A 107 19.05 -0.56 -5.92
N SER A 108 18.18 -0.23 -6.88
CA SER A 108 18.16 1.06 -7.59
C SER A 108 17.79 2.25 -6.68
N GLY A 109 17.17 1.98 -5.53
CA GLY A 109 16.61 2.99 -4.63
C GLY A 109 15.10 3.18 -4.79
N ASP A 110 14.49 2.61 -5.84
CA ASP A 110 13.05 2.65 -6.07
C ASP A 110 12.28 1.81 -5.04
N TRP A 111 11.00 2.09 -4.90
CA TRP A 111 10.09 1.35 -4.01
C TRP A 111 9.04 0.63 -4.84
N LEU A 112 9.03 -0.70 -4.73
CA LEU A 112 7.99 -1.55 -5.29
C LEU A 112 7.00 -1.95 -4.21
N PHE A 113 5.80 -2.33 -4.64
CA PHE A 113 4.69 -2.65 -3.77
C PHE A 113 4.06 -3.98 -4.18
N ASP A 114 3.55 -4.72 -3.20
CA ASP A 114 2.71 -5.85 -3.50
C ASP A 114 1.26 -5.39 -3.76
N PHE A 115 0.67 -5.98 -4.79
CA PHE A 115 -0.67 -5.61 -5.25
C PHE A 115 -1.80 -6.36 -4.53
N TRP A 116 -1.45 -7.38 -3.74
CA TRP A 116 -2.36 -8.06 -2.83
C TRP A 116 -2.40 -7.31 -1.53
N GLY A 117 -3.23 -6.28 -1.50
CA GLY A 117 -3.67 -5.73 -0.24
C GLY A 117 -4.39 -6.80 0.57
N LEU A 118 -3.69 -7.61 1.38
CA LEU A 118 -4.29 -8.62 2.26
C LEU A 118 -5.10 -7.96 3.38
#